data_AF-A0A9X4FGQ6-F1
#
_entry.id   AF-A0A9X4FGQ6-F1
#
_cell.length_a   1.000
_cell.length_b   1.000
_cell.length_c   1.000
_cell.angle_alpha   90.00
_cell.angle_beta   90.00
_cell.angle_gamma   90.00
#
_symmetry.space_group_name_H-M   'P 1'
#
loop_
_entity.id
_entity.type
_entity.pdbx_description
1 polymer ?
#
loop_
_entity_poly.entity_id
_entity_poly.type
_entity_poly.pdbx_seq_one_letter_code
_entity_poly.pdbx_strand_id
1 'polypeptide(L)'
;MQLQLQLSATNALNKWLKADFPRLPVGEGKQAGVNKLSSDDTTMSWQVHLIENRYCSLEKTLIVCETNSRFTYFIPLNRMIFTPDELAERLKIEWQFAFVEALETSGLVSCYDIATMLSQLSDIEFAPHWIKNTDLSVNGHIADAAQWVTQTLQDRNLERLSQPLAFEISNYINSQTKSIKVNNKKQRFIPIERLLEYIQQIIGTNPPSSDKSNVVPFSR
;
A
#
# COMPACT_ATOMS: atom_id res chain seq x y z
N MET A 1 7.71 -3.18 18.44
CA MET A 1 6.22 -3.13 18.57
C MET A 1 5.63 -3.92 17.42
N GLN A 2 4.46 -4.54 17.57
CA GLN A 2 3.79 -5.23 16.46
C GLN A 2 2.59 -4.41 15.97
N LEU A 3 2.56 -4.08 14.68
CA LEU A 3 1.44 -3.47 13.97
C LEU A 3 0.86 -4.52 13.01
N GLN A 4 -0.46 -4.68 12.99
CA GLN A 4 -1.08 -5.61 12.05
C GLN A 4 -1.09 -5.00 10.64
N LEU A 5 -0.49 -5.70 9.68
CA LEU A 5 -0.58 -5.36 8.26
C LEU A 5 -1.74 -6.15 7.64
N GLN A 6 -2.93 -5.57 7.62
CA GLN A 6 -4.12 -6.22 7.09
C GLN A 6 -4.15 -6.12 5.55
N LEU A 7 -3.98 -7.26 4.88
CA LEU A 7 -3.96 -7.39 3.44
C LEU A 7 -5.31 -7.90 2.94
N SER A 8 -6.11 -7.00 2.38
CA SER A 8 -7.43 -7.32 1.83
C SER A 8 -7.31 -7.74 0.37
N ALA A 9 -7.27 -9.05 0.13
CA ALA A 9 -7.30 -9.62 -1.20
C ALA A 9 -8.70 -9.47 -1.81
N THR A 10 -8.76 -8.78 -2.95
CA THR A 10 -9.97 -8.79 -3.78
C THR A 10 -10.25 -10.18 -4.35
N ASN A 11 -11.48 -10.42 -4.82
CA ASN A 11 -11.86 -11.70 -5.43
C ASN A 11 -10.93 -12.10 -6.60
N ALA A 12 -10.44 -11.14 -7.38
CA ALA A 12 -9.51 -11.40 -8.49
C ALA A 12 -8.19 -11.99 -7.97
N LEU A 13 -7.58 -11.35 -6.96
CA LEU A 13 -6.33 -11.81 -6.36
C LEU A 13 -6.50 -13.16 -5.66
N ASN A 14 -7.56 -13.32 -4.86
CA ASN A 14 -7.82 -14.57 -4.14
C ASN A 14 -7.95 -15.77 -5.10
N LYS A 15 -8.62 -15.58 -6.24
CA LYS A 15 -8.73 -16.62 -7.29
C LYS A 15 -7.37 -16.92 -7.93
N TRP A 16 -6.58 -15.89 -8.22
CA TRP A 16 -5.27 -16.06 -8.86
C TRP A 16 -4.27 -16.79 -7.98
N LEU A 17 -4.24 -16.47 -6.67
CA LEU A 17 -3.42 -17.17 -5.68
C LEU A 17 -3.92 -18.59 -5.37
N LYS A 18 -5.13 -18.96 -5.85
CA LYS A 18 -5.83 -20.19 -5.47
C LYS A 18 -5.91 -20.38 -3.94
N ALA A 19 -6.02 -19.26 -3.23
CA ALA A 19 -6.10 -19.22 -1.78
C ALA A 19 -7.57 -19.17 -1.31
N ASP A 20 -7.81 -19.59 -0.06
CA ASP A 20 -9.10 -19.44 0.61
C ASP A 20 -8.94 -18.58 1.86
N PHE A 21 -8.73 -17.28 1.65
CA PHE A 21 -8.57 -16.35 2.76
C PHE A 21 -9.87 -16.17 3.56
N PRO A 22 -9.77 -15.99 4.88
CA PRO A 22 -10.93 -15.75 5.72
C PRO A 22 -11.66 -14.48 5.26
N ARG A 23 -12.99 -14.54 5.21
CA ARG A 23 -13.79 -13.35 4.88
C ARG A 23 -13.84 -12.44 6.09
N LEU A 24 -13.83 -11.12 5.85
CA LEU A 24 -14.07 -10.18 6.93
C LEU A 24 -15.50 -10.41 7.49
N PRO A 25 -15.66 -10.57 8.82
CA PRO A 25 -16.95 -10.80 9.44
C PRO A 25 -17.96 -9.72 9.06
N VAL A 26 -19.23 -10.11 9.00
CA VAL A 26 -20.31 -9.28 8.46
C VAL A 26 -21.38 -9.18 9.52
N GLY A 27 -21.80 -7.95 9.85
CA GLY A 27 -23.00 -7.75 10.68
C GLY A 27 -24.26 -8.18 9.93
N GLU A 28 -25.31 -8.54 10.67
CA GLU A 28 -26.58 -8.97 10.06
C GLU A 28 -27.07 -7.98 8.98
N GLY A 29 -27.53 -8.52 7.84
CA GLY A 29 -28.08 -7.75 6.72
C GLY A 29 -27.06 -7.04 5.82
N LYS A 30 -25.75 -7.11 6.11
CA LYS A 30 -24.71 -6.56 5.21
C LYS A 30 -24.22 -7.59 4.20
N GLN A 31 -23.78 -7.12 3.04
CA GLN A 31 -23.20 -7.97 2.01
C GLN A 31 -21.80 -8.43 2.41
N ALA A 32 -21.56 -9.73 2.38
CA ALA A 32 -20.26 -10.30 2.71
C ALA A 32 -19.18 -9.92 1.70
N GLY A 33 -17.98 -9.62 2.20
CA GLY A 33 -16.79 -9.36 1.38
C GLY A 33 -16.77 -7.99 0.69
N VAL A 34 -17.61 -7.04 1.10
CA VAL A 34 -17.59 -5.64 0.62
C VAL A 34 -17.60 -4.63 1.76
N ASN A 35 -17.03 -5.02 2.90
CA ASN A 35 -16.95 -4.19 4.09
C ASN A 35 -15.93 -3.07 3.91
N LYS A 36 -16.17 -1.94 4.59
CA LYS A 36 -15.22 -0.83 4.64
C LYS A 36 -14.00 -1.24 5.48
N LEU A 37 -12.81 -0.94 4.98
CA LEU A 37 -11.55 -1.13 5.68
C LEU A 37 -11.18 0.17 6.41
N SER A 38 -10.39 0.04 7.47
CA SER A 38 -9.83 1.15 8.23
C SER A 38 -8.38 0.88 8.60
N SER A 39 -7.59 1.95 8.65
CA SER A 39 -6.26 1.94 9.27
C SER A 39 -6.30 2.83 10.50
N ASP A 40 -5.67 2.37 11.57
CA ASP A 40 -5.57 3.05 12.87
C ASP A 40 -4.15 2.87 13.45
N ASP A 41 -3.97 3.14 14.72
CA ASP A 41 -2.69 3.05 15.44
C ASP A 41 -2.20 1.61 15.66
N THR A 42 -3.06 0.60 15.46
CA THR A 42 -2.74 -0.82 15.63
C THR A 42 -2.79 -1.62 14.33
N THR A 43 -3.52 -1.14 13.33
CA THR A 43 -3.76 -1.83 12.06
C THR A 43 -3.51 -0.92 10.88
N MET A 44 -2.66 -1.37 9.94
CA MET A 44 -2.50 -0.75 8.64
C MET A 44 -3.17 -1.62 7.58
N SER A 45 -4.26 -1.13 6.99
CA SER A 45 -5.07 -1.87 6.02
C SER A 45 -4.78 -1.46 4.58
N TRP A 46 -4.57 -2.46 3.73
CA TRP A 46 -4.33 -2.31 2.30
C TRP A 46 -5.31 -3.16 1.49
N GLN A 47 -5.89 -2.59 0.43
CA GLN A 47 -6.61 -3.38 -0.57
C GLN A 47 -5.65 -3.78 -1.69
N VAL A 48 -5.57 -5.08 -1.95
CA VAL A 48 -4.67 -5.67 -2.96
C VAL A 48 -5.52 -6.21 -4.11
N HIS A 49 -5.35 -5.59 -5.27
CA HIS A 49 -6.08 -5.94 -6.49
C HIS A 49 -5.12 -6.41 -7.57
N LEU A 50 -5.57 -7.37 -8.36
CA LEU A 50 -4.83 -7.92 -9.49
C LEU A 50 -5.54 -7.53 -10.77
N ILE A 51 -4.78 -6.97 -11.72
CA ILE A 51 -5.25 -6.71 -13.08
C ILE A 51 -4.45 -7.53 -14.09
N GLU A 52 -5.10 -7.89 -15.19
CA GLU A 52 -4.40 -8.25 -16.42
C GLU A 52 -3.97 -6.96 -17.12
N ASN A 53 -2.72 -6.89 -17.59
CA ASN A 53 -2.21 -5.67 -18.21
C ASN A 53 -2.93 -5.33 -19.53
N ARG A 54 -3.47 -6.35 -20.19
CA ARG A 54 -4.31 -6.31 -21.38
C ARG A 54 -5.26 -7.51 -21.32
N TYR A 55 -6.36 -7.48 -22.06
CA TYR A 55 -7.30 -8.60 -22.12
C TYR A 55 -6.57 -9.93 -22.44
N CYS A 56 -6.73 -10.93 -21.58
CA CYS A 56 -6.08 -12.24 -21.68
C CYS A 56 -4.54 -12.22 -21.62
N SER A 57 -3.94 -11.16 -21.09
CA SER A 57 -2.48 -11.08 -20.94
C SER A 57 -1.97 -12.05 -19.88
N LEU A 58 -0.84 -12.69 -20.18
CA LEU A 58 -0.07 -13.43 -19.18
C LEU A 58 0.56 -12.48 -18.14
N GLU A 59 0.93 -11.27 -18.58
CA GLU A 59 1.52 -10.24 -17.75
C GLU A 59 0.44 -9.55 -16.90
N LYS A 60 0.70 -9.44 -15.61
CA LYS A 60 -0.24 -8.94 -14.60
C LYS A 60 0.43 -7.93 -13.69
N THR A 61 -0.38 -7.06 -13.12
CA THR A 61 0.08 -6.03 -12.18
C THR A 61 -0.78 -6.10 -10.93
N LEU A 62 -0.14 -6.07 -9.77
CA LEU A 62 -0.83 -5.78 -8.52
C LEU A 62 -0.95 -4.27 -8.36
N ILE A 63 -2.16 -3.84 -7.99
CA ILE A 63 -2.46 -2.49 -7.55
C ILE A 63 -2.74 -2.59 -6.06
N VAL A 64 -1.93 -1.90 -5.27
CA VAL A 64 -2.00 -1.95 -3.81
C VAL A 64 -2.34 -0.56 -3.31
N CYS A 65 -3.47 -0.40 -2.62
CA CYS A 65 -3.95 0.88 -2.13
C CYS A 65 -4.17 0.84 -0.62
N GLU A 66 -3.49 1.72 0.11
CA GLU A 66 -3.71 1.91 1.54
C GLU A 66 -5.07 2.59 1.75
N THR A 67 -5.81 2.16 2.77
CA THR A 67 -7.24 2.45 2.89
C THR A 67 -7.57 3.84 3.42
N ASN A 68 -6.70 4.46 4.23
CA ASN A 68 -6.89 5.79 4.81
C ASN A 68 -6.35 6.91 3.90
N SER A 69 -5.07 6.85 3.56
CA SER A 69 -4.31 7.78 2.73
C SER A 69 -4.61 7.64 1.24
N ARG A 70 -5.14 6.50 0.79
CA ARG A 70 -5.27 6.17 -0.65
C ARG A 70 -3.94 6.21 -1.39
N PHE A 71 -2.83 6.10 -0.66
CA PHE A 71 -1.52 5.89 -1.25
C PHE A 71 -1.54 4.59 -2.04
N THR A 72 -1.14 4.65 -3.29
CA THR A 72 -1.27 3.54 -4.25
C THR A 72 0.09 3.24 -4.85
N TYR A 73 0.51 1.99 -4.82
CA TYR A 73 1.71 1.54 -5.54
C TYR A 73 1.42 0.29 -6.36
N PHE A 74 2.35 -0.05 -7.24
CA PHE A 74 2.20 -1.14 -8.19
C PHE A 74 3.32 -2.16 -8.05
N ILE A 75 2.99 -3.44 -8.16
CA ILE A 75 3.96 -4.51 -8.28
C ILE A 75 3.74 -5.19 -9.64
N PRO A 76 4.64 -4.99 -10.61
CA PRO A 76 4.65 -5.80 -11.82
C PRO A 76 4.97 -7.25 -11.44
N LEU A 77 4.07 -8.17 -11.79
CA LEU A 77 4.30 -9.59 -11.54
C LEU A 77 5.05 -10.18 -12.72
N ASN A 78 6.22 -10.75 -12.44
CA ASN A 78 6.84 -11.69 -13.36
C ASN A 78 6.05 -13.01 -13.32
N ARG A 79 6.23 -13.89 -14.31
CA ARG A 79 5.46 -15.14 -14.48
C ARG A 79 5.64 -16.17 -13.33
N MET A 80 6.23 -15.79 -12.20
CA MET A 80 6.29 -16.62 -11.00
C MET A 80 4.94 -16.65 -10.29
N ILE A 81 4.63 -17.83 -9.74
CA ILE A 81 3.52 -18.03 -8.82
C ILE A 81 4.05 -17.68 -7.44
N PHE A 82 3.37 -16.78 -6.74
CA PHE A 82 3.65 -16.48 -5.33
C PHE A 82 2.74 -17.31 -4.44
N THR A 83 3.29 -17.86 -3.36
CA THR A 83 2.48 -18.23 -2.20
C THR A 83 1.96 -16.96 -1.50
N PRO A 84 0.86 -17.04 -0.72
CA PRO A 84 0.39 -15.91 0.06
C PRO A 84 1.43 -15.29 1.00
N ASP A 85 2.31 -16.10 1.57
CA ASP A 85 3.34 -15.65 2.50
C ASP A 85 4.49 -14.93 1.77
N GLU A 86 4.96 -15.47 0.65
CA GLU A 86 5.96 -14.77 -0.20
C GLU A 86 5.41 -13.44 -0.72
N LEU A 87 4.14 -13.40 -1.12
CA LEU A 87 3.51 -12.16 -1.55
C LEU A 87 3.38 -11.16 -0.39
N ALA A 88 3.02 -11.61 0.81
CA ALA A 88 2.92 -10.76 1.97
C ALA A 88 4.26 -10.11 2.34
N GLU A 89 5.35 -10.88 2.33
CA GLU A 89 6.70 -10.37 2.57
C GLU A 89 7.12 -9.37 1.50
N ARG A 90 6.82 -9.65 0.23
CA ARG A 90 7.08 -8.70 -0.86
C ARG A 90 6.28 -7.40 -0.68
N LEU A 91 5.00 -7.49 -0.35
CA LEU A 91 4.16 -6.32 -0.09
C LEU A 91 4.70 -5.48 1.07
N LYS A 92 5.15 -6.13 2.16
CA LYS A 92 5.75 -5.48 3.35
C LYS A 92 6.99 -4.64 3.01
N ILE A 93 7.76 -5.05 2.00
CA ILE A 93 8.98 -4.37 1.57
C ILE A 93 8.67 -3.30 0.52
N GLU A 94 7.90 -3.65 -0.51
CA GLU A 94 7.66 -2.78 -1.69
C GLU A 94 6.93 -1.49 -1.32
N TRP A 95 6.03 -1.52 -0.32
CA TRP A 95 5.34 -0.29 0.09
C TRP A 95 6.30 0.75 0.67
N GLN A 96 7.34 0.31 1.39
CA GLN A 96 8.34 1.20 1.98
C GLN A 96 9.19 1.85 0.89
N PHE A 97 9.63 1.06 -0.11
CA PHE A 97 10.34 1.60 -1.27
C PHE A 97 9.49 2.60 -2.06
N ALA A 98 8.23 2.25 -2.36
CA ALA A 98 7.33 3.15 -3.05
C ALA A 98 7.08 4.45 -2.26
N PHE A 99 6.99 4.36 -0.93
CA PHE A 99 6.81 5.51 -0.06
C PHE A 99 8.05 6.42 -0.06
N VAL A 100 9.25 5.86 0.05
CA VAL A 100 10.52 6.61 -0.02
C VAL A 100 10.66 7.33 -1.35
N GLU A 101 10.48 6.61 -2.46
CA GLU A 101 10.56 7.18 -3.80
C GLU A 101 9.59 8.35 -3.99
N ALA A 102 8.37 8.22 -3.44
CA ALA A 102 7.38 9.28 -3.48
C ALA A 102 7.74 10.48 -2.59
N LEU A 103 8.32 10.25 -1.40
CA LEU A 103 8.82 11.33 -0.54
C LEU A 103 9.96 12.11 -1.20
N GLU A 104 10.94 11.40 -1.76
CA GLU A 104 12.06 12.01 -2.49
C GLU A 104 11.58 12.83 -3.68
N THR A 105 10.64 12.28 -4.46
CA THR A 105 10.08 12.97 -5.64
C THR A 105 9.25 14.19 -5.25
N SER A 106 8.50 14.12 -4.14
CA SER A 106 7.63 15.21 -3.69
C SER A 106 8.38 16.35 -3.00
N GLY A 107 9.57 16.08 -2.45
CA GLY A 107 10.35 17.07 -1.69
C GLY A 107 9.69 17.51 -0.38
N LEU A 108 8.68 16.77 0.11
CA LEU A 108 7.95 17.09 1.35
C LEU A 108 8.82 17.00 2.60
N VAL A 109 9.86 16.15 2.55
CA VAL A 109 10.71 15.77 3.69
C VAL A 109 12.15 15.71 3.21
N SER A 110 13.11 16.11 4.04
CA SER A 110 14.53 16.03 3.69
C SER A 110 15.02 14.59 3.64
N CYS A 111 16.07 14.28 2.86
CA CYS A 111 16.64 12.94 2.83
C CYS A 111 17.09 12.43 4.22
N TYR A 112 17.54 13.35 5.09
CA TYR A 112 17.91 13.03 6.47
C TYR A 112 16.70 12.58 7.30
N ASP A 113 15.58 13.30 7.17
CA ASP A 113 14.35 12.98 7.88
C ASP A 113 13.70 11.70 7.33
N ILE A 114 13.80 11.44 6.02
CA ILE A 114 13.39 10.16 5.41
C ILE A 114 14.19 9.01 6.03
N ALA A 115 15.52 9.12 6.09
CA ALA A 115 16.37 8.08 6.67
C ALA A 115 16.05 7.84 8.16
N THR A 116 15.81 8.90 8.91
CA THR A 116 15.41 8.82 10.33
C THR A 116 14.08 8.08 10.49
N MET A 117 13.09 8.43 9.67
CA MET A 117 11.77 7.79 9.67
C MET A 117 11.84 6.31 9.30
N LEU A 118 12.64 5.94 8.30
CA LEU A 118 12.86 4.54 7.92
C LEU A 118 13.51 3.74 9.05
N SER A 119 14.49 4.32 9.75
CA SER A 119 15.10 3.67 10.91
C SER A 119 14.05 3.40 11.99
N GLN A 120 13.15 4.36 12.26
CA GLN A 120 12.08 4.18 13.24
C GLN A 120 11.03 3.16 12.77
N LEU A 121 10.71 3.14 11.47
CA LEU A 121 9.81 2.15 10.89
C LEU A 121 10.38 0.73 10.98
N SER A 122 11.70 0.56 10.90
CA SER A 122 12.32 -0.77 11.03
C SER A 122 12.18 -1.40 12.42
N ASP A 123 11.91 -0.59 13.45
CA ASP A 123 11.62 -1.07 14.82
C ASP A 123 10.16 -1.52 15.00
N ILE A 124 9.33 -1.31 13.97
CA ILE A 124 7.93 -1.74 13.92
C ILE A 124 7.82 -3.03 13.13
N GLU A 125 7.37 -4.08 13.80
CA GLU A 125 7.05 -5.35 13.16
C GLU A 125 5.68 -5.26 12.50
N PHE A 126 5.65 -5.25 11.18
CA PHE A 126 4.42 -5.35 10.39
C PHE A 126 4.04 -6.82 10.22
N ALA A 127 3.09 -7.30 11.02
CA ALA A 127 2.62 -8.69 11.00
C ALA A 127 1.52 -8.87 9.93
N PRO A 128 1.78 -9.58 8.82
CA PRO A 128 0.81 -9.70 7.74
C PRO A 128 -0.41 -10.54 8.15
N HIS A 129 -1.59 -10.07 7.78
CA HIS A 129 -2.84 -10.79 7.98
C HIS A 129 -3.74 -10.70 6.74
N TRP A 130 -3.96 -11.83 6.08
CA TRP A 130 -4.79 -11.90 4.87
C TRP A 130 -6.28 -12.01 5.20
N ILE A 131 -7.08 -11.21 4.50
CA ILE A 131 -8.54 -11.33 4.47
C ILE A 131 -9.05 -11.28 3.03
N LYS A 132 -10.23 -11.86 2.79
CA LYS A 132 -10.97 -11.73 1.54
C LYS A 132 -12.04 -10.64 1.68
N ASN A 133 -11.81 -9.49 1.06
CA ASN A 133 -12.73 -8.35 1.08
C ASN A 133 -12.47 -7.37 -0.09
N THR A 134 -13.47 -6.59 -0.47
CA THR A 134 -13.36 -5.52 -1.48
C THR A 134 -14.11 -4.28 -0.98
N ASP A 135 -13.39 -3.36 -0.36
CA ASP A 135 -13.90 -2.06 0.05
C ASP A 135 -14.23 -1.22 -1.20
N LEU A 136 -15.53 -1.03 -1.43
CA LEU A 136 -16.03 -0.26 -2.57
C LEU A 136 -15.61 1.22 -2.52
N SER A 137 -15.35 1.77 -1.33
CA SER A 137 -14.85 3.13 -1.20
C SER A 137 -13.43 3.27 -1.73
N VAL A 138 -12.60 2.22 -1.65
CA VAL A 138 -11.24 2.15 -2.19
C VAL A 138 -11.25 1.75 -3.66
N ASN A 139 -12.19 0.88 -4.04
CA ASN A 139 -12.25 0.29 -5.37
C ASN A 139 -12.31 1.32 -6.52
N GLY A 140 -12.93 2.48 -6.31
CA GLY A 140 -12.93 3.56 -7.30
C GLY A 140 -11.54 4.09 -7.62
N HIS A 141 -10.64 4.20 -6.63
CA HIS A 141 -9.25 4.62 -6.85
C HIS A 141 -8.40 3.52 -7.47
N ILE A 142 -8.69 2.25 -7.15
CA ILE A 142 -8.02 1.13 -7.79
C ILE A 142 -8.40 1.05 -9.27
N ALA A 143 -9.66 1.30 -9.62
CA ALA A 143 -10.11 1.32 -11.01
C ALA A 143 -9.43 2.45 -11.81
N ASP A 144 -9.33 3.65 -11.23
CA ASP A 144 -8.59 4.78 -11.82
C ASP A 144 -7.09 4.44 -12.00
N ALA A 145 -6.45 3.89 -10.97
CA ALA A 145 -5.07 3.43 -11.05
C ALA A 145 -4.86 2.33 -12.09
N ALA A 146 -5.81 1.41 -12.25
CA ALA A 146 -5.79 0.38 -13.28
C ALA A 146 -5.80 0.99 -14.68
N GLN A 147 -6.61 2.04 -14.89
CA GLN A 147 -6.66 2.76 -16.16
C GLN A 147 -5.31 3.43 -16.48
N TRP A 148 -4.65 4.04 -15.49
CA TRP A 148 -3.29 4.57 -15.69
C TRP A 148 -2.31 3.49 -16.14
N VAL A 149 -2.35 2.31 -15.53
CA VAL A 149 -1.49 1.18 -15.92
C VAL A 149 -1.80 0.73 -17.35
N THR A 150 -3.05 0.41 -17.66
CA THR A 150 -3.42 -0.15 -18.97
C THR A 150 -3.19 0.84 -20.10
N GLN A 151 -3.54 2.12 -19.89
CA GLN A 151 -3.34 3.18 -20.89
C GLN A 151 -1.85 3.44 -21.13
N THR A 152 -1.04 3.54 -20.08
CA THR A 152 0.41 3.77 -20.23
C THR A 152 1.07 2.62 -20.99
N LEU A 153 0.68 1.37 -20.69
CA LEU A 153 1.18 0.20 -21.39
C LEU A 153 0.72 0.17 -22.86
N GLN A 154 -0.50 0.61 -23.15
CA GLN A 154 -1.00 0.72 -24.51
C GLN A 154 -0.25 1.81 -25.30
N ASP A 155 -0.15 3.01 -24.75
CA ASP A 155 0.44 4.18 -25.41
C ASP A 155 1.94 3.99 -25.68
N ARG A 156 2.66 3.38 -24.73
CA ARG A 156 4.10 3.08 -24.88
C ARG A 156 4.35 1.75 -25.60
N ASN A 157 3.30 1.05 -26.05
CA ASN A 157 3.34 -0.29 -26.64
C ASN A 157 4.16 -1.31 -25.82
N LEU A 158 3.93 -1.33 -24.50
CA LEU A 158 4.59 -2.22 -23.55
C LEU A 158 3.63 -3.33 -23.09
N GLU A 159 4.12 -4.56 -22.98
CA GLU A 159 3.33 -5.69 -22.47
C GLU A 159 3.23 -5.70 -20.93
N ARG A 160 4.21 -5.11 -20.27
CA ARG A 160 4.33 -5.08 -18.80
C ARG A 160 4.94 -3.80 -18.29
N LEU A 161 4.59 -3.46 -17.05
CA LEU A 161 5.27 -2.39 -16.33
C LEU A 161 6.70 -2.82 -16.00
N SER A 162 7.65 -1.90 -16.20
CA SER A 162 8.94 -1.98 -15.53
C SER A 162 8.82 -1.38 -14.13
N GLN A 163 9.74 -1.72 -13.22
CA GLN A 163 9.75 -1.12 -11.88
C GLN A 163 9.86 0.42 -11.91
N PRO A 164 10.73 1.03 -12.74
CA PRO A 164 10.79 2.49 -12.84
C PRO A 164 9.47 3.11 -13.31
N LEU A 165 8.79 2.48 -14.27
CA LEU A 165 7.50 2.97 -14.75
C LEU A 165 6.39 2.81 -13.70
N ALA A 166 6.42 1.73 -12.92
CA ALA A 166 5.53 1.56 -11.79
C ALA A 166 5.70 2.69 -10.75
N PHE A 167 6.93 3.08 -10.44
CA PHE A 167 7.21 4.22 -9.58
C PHE A 167 6.77 5.55 -10.19
N GLU A 168 7.05 5.80 -11.48
CA GLU A 168 6.61 7.01 -12.20
C GLU A 168 5.08 7.21 -12.07
N ILE A 169 4.30 6.16 -12.39
CA ILE A 169 2.83 6.21 -12.30
C ILE A 169 2.37 6.36 -10.83
N SER A 170 2.99 5.62 -9.91
CA SER A 170 2.71 5.70 -8.48
C SER A 170 2.90 7.12 -7.95
N ASN A 171 4.04 7.75 -8.24
CA ASN A 171 4.38 9.09 -7.80
C ASN A 171 3.38 10.11 -8.36
N TYR A 172 3.05 10.01 -9.65
CA TYR A 172 2.06 10.88 -10.26
C TYR A 172 0.68 10.75 -9.59
N ILE A 173 0.17 9.53 -9.37
CA ILE A 173 -1.13 9.31 -8.73
C ILE A 173 -1.14 9.78 -7.27
N ASN A 174 -0.04 9.57 -6.56
CA ASN A 174 0.07 9.91 -5.14
C ASN A 174 0.30 11.40 -4.89
N SER A 175 0.66 12.19 -5.93
CA SER A 175 0.69 13.65 -5.88
C SER A 175 -0.64 14.30 -6.27
N GLN A 176 -1.61 13.55 -6.82
CA GLN A 176 -2.91 14.11 -7.19
C GLN A 176 -3.81 14.31 -5.98
N THR A 177 -4.54 15.43 -5.96
CA THR A 177 -5.58 15.66 -4.95
C THR A 177 -6.70 14.64 -5.11
N LYS A 178 -6.91 13.80 -4.09
CA LYS A 178 -8.04 12.88 -4.00
C LYS A 178 -9.15 13.49 -3.14
N SER A 179 -10.35 12.94 -3.25
CA SER A 179 -11.47 13.36 -2.41
C SER A 179 -12.32 12.20 -1.94
N ILE A 180 -12.71 12.24 -0.67
CA ILE A 180 -13.62 11.27 -0.05
C ILE A 180 -14.79 12.00 0.61
N LYS A 181 -15.90 11.28 0.83
CA LYS A 181 -17.01 11.78 1.65
C LYS A 181 -16.86 11.22 3.06
N VAL A 182 -16.75 12.10 4.05
CA VAL A 182 -16.78 11.77 5.48
C VAL A 182 -17.91 12.57 6.10
N ASN A 183 -18.87 11.90 6.74
CA ASN A 183 -20.04 12.54 7.36
C ASN A 183 -20.76 13.52 6.41
N ASN A 184 -21.01 13.09 5.16
CA ASN A 184 -21.58 13.90 4.07
C ASN A 184 -20.78 15.14 3.65
N LYS A 185 -19.59 15.36 4.19
CA LYS A 185 -18.69 16.45 3.77
C LYS A 185 -17.57 15.90 2.87
N LYS A 186 -17.29 16.61 1.78
CA LYS A 186 -16.18 16.29 0.88
C LYS A 186 -14.87 16.75 1.53
N GLN A 187 -14.00 15.81 1.84
CA GLN A 187 -12.63 16.09 2.27
C GLN A 187 -11.69 15.86 1.10
N ARG A 188 -10.72 16.76 0.91
CA ARG A 188 -9.67 16.66 -0.10
C ARG A 188 -8.33 16.49 0.60
N PHE A 189 -7.44 15.72 0.00
CA PHE A 189 -6.11 15.44 0.53
C PHE A 189 -5.21 14.94 -0.60
N ILE A 190 -3.90 15.01 -0.39
CA ILE A 190 -2.90 14.41 -1.26
C ILE A 190 -2.44 13.09 -0.61
N PRO A 191 -2.43 11.96 -1.34
CA PRO A 191 -2.12 10.65 -0.76
C PRO A 191 -0.77 10.55 -0.06
N ILE A 192 0.29 11.09 -0.66
CA ILE A 192 1.63 11.02 -0.06
C ILE A 192 1.70 11.80 1.26
N GLU A 193 1.12 13.00 1.30
CA GLU A 193 1.04 13.82 2.53
C GLU A 193 0.25 13.10 3.62
N ARG A 194 -0.90 12.51 3.25
CA ARG A 194 -1.75 11.80 4.21
C ARG A 194 -1.13 10.50 4.73
N LEU A 195 -0.37 9.79 3.90
CA LEU A 195 0.38 8.63 4.36
C LEU A 195 1.52 9.07 5.27
N LEU A 196 2.24 10.14 4.92
CA LEU A 196 3.30 10.70 5.76
C LEU A 196 2.77 11.08 7.16
N GLU A 197 1.65 11.79 7.24
CA GLU A 197 1.01 12.12 8.52
C GLU A 197 0.68 10.86 9.34
N TYR A 198 0.15 9.83 8.69
CA TYR A 198 -0.18 8.56 9.35
C TYR A 198 1.06 7.83 9.88
N ILE A 199 2.13 7.77 9.08
CA ILE A 199 3.41 7.17 9.48
C ILE A 199 4.03 7.95 10.66
N GLN A 200 4.02 9.29 10.60
CA GLN A 200 4.49 10.13 11.70
C GLN A 200 3.69 9.91 12.99
N GLN A 201 2.38 9.65 12.90
CA GLN A 201 1.55 9.31 14.06
C GLN A 201 1.91 7.95 14.66
N ILE A 202 2.09 6.93 13.82
CA ILE A 202 2.46 5.58 14.28
C ILE A 202 3.84 5.63 14.98
N ILE A 203 4.79 6.36 14.41
CA ILE A 203 6.13 6.53 14.99
C ILE A 203 6.06 7.39 16.26
N GLY A 204 5.33 8.51 16.24
CA GLY A 204 5.27 9.46 17.37
C GLY A 204 4.55 8.90 18.60
N THR A 205 3.57 8.01 18.40
CA THR A 205 2.94 7.25 19.48
C THR A 205 3.90 6.23 20.10
N ASN A 206 4.99 5.90 19.40
CA ASN A 206 5.93 4.84 19.77
C ASN A 206 7.38 5.30 19.60
N PRO A 207 7.86 6.25 20.44
CA PRO A 207 9.24 6.69 20.38
C PRO A 207 10.19 5.49 20.56
N PRO A 208 11.35 5.48 19.86
CA PRO A 208 12.30 4.39 19.95
C PRO A 208 12.69 4.15 21.42
N SER A 209 12.78 2.88 21.82
CA SER A 209 13.20 2.53 23.17
C SER A 209 14.55 3.20 23.43
N SER A 210 14.63 3.94 24.53
CA SER A 210 15.83 4.68 24.93
C SER A 210 16.96 3.77 25.43
N ASP A 211 17.10 2.56 24.89
CA ASP A 211 18.15 1.65 25.30
C ASP A 211 19.44 1.96 24.53
N LYS A 212 20.05 3.10 24.87
CA LYS A 212 21.38 3.51 24.43
C LYS A 212 22.49 2.82 25.25
N SER A 213 22.30 1.58 25.69
CA SER A 213 23.26 0.89 26.56
C SER A 213 24.53 0.42 25.86
N ASN A 214 24.66 0.55 24.52
CA ASN A 214 25.84 0.08 23.79
C ASN A 214 26.58 1.12 22.92
N VAL A 215 26.37 2.43 23.15
CA VAL A 215 27.22 3.44 22.49
C VAL A 215 28.48 3.67 23.32
N VAL A 216 29.54 2.93 23.00
CA VAL A 216 30.90 3.25 23.49
C VAL A 216 31.30 4.59 22.85
N PRO A 217 31.60 5.64 23.62
CA PRO A 217 32.03 6.90 23.06
C PRO A 217 33.45 6.75 22.54
N PHE A 218 33.61 6.85 21.21
CA PHE A 218 34.92 7.08 20.61
C PHE A 218 35.44 8.43 21.11
N SER A 219 36.44 8.37 21.98
CA SER A 219 37.26 9.52 22.34
C SER A 219 38.41 9.63 21.34
N ARG A 220 38.73 10.87 20.97
CA ARG A 220 39.66 11.31 19.91
C ARG A 220 41.03 10.63 19.91
#